data_AF-A0A7V2RPM1-F1
#
_entry.id   AF-A0A7V2RPM1-F1
#
_cell.length_a   1.000
_cell.length_b   1.000
_cell.length_c   1.000
_cell.angle_alpha   90.00
_cell.angle_beta   90.00
_cell.angle_gamma   90.00
#
_symmetry.space_group_name_H-M   'P 1'
#
loop_
_entity.id
_entity.type
_entity.pdbx_description
1 polymer ?
#
loop_
_entity_poly.entity_id
_entity_poly.type
_entity_poly.pdbx_seq_one_letter_code
_entity_poly.pdbx_strand_id
1 'polypeptide(L)'
;MLNTINTTNVYNPQTLSKEQLVKNFVVREKTFKKLFREIETSKMEYPEQHYMIVGERGMGKTTLLLRLAYEIENNGKLNKWLVPVVFNEEEYGIRKLYEFWKRIADILEEKDAGFIGLREKMDAISGQYGDDEKYGKAVYEMLEEAIQKNKKKIIVFIDNVGDMFSKFSDIEAHRLRKVLQTSADIRIIAASSQMADAFFNYKHPFYEFFKIEQLKGLGQEETEKLLRALAWSYEQKDKINNLLENQKGRVEAMRRLTGGVVRTIIIWFDIFIEKGYSDAYNDVEAILDRMTPIYKHRMDDLPTQQQAIVEAIALNWDAVNVREIKQKTRMESKVISAQITQLVKNNVVTRILTNTKNHLYKISERFFNIWYLMRCGKSGDKKKVADLIQFMEIWCSDKNLIGQPEIYLKRLEKKQLERRGVYMVEEPRAPYLRMSEVEGNPKDRKDINKEKKRESIIDLMAEGKYSLVIDEYGKEHLFNELKPFYYALMYYLQDIYPNEYLRMGDELKETVEEVIAEVEQKRKELEEQVG
;
A
#
# COMPACT_ATOMS: atom_id res chain seq x y z
N MET A 1 20.25 -17.32 26.33
CA MET A 1 20.50 -16.19 25.42
C MET A 1 19.52 -16.31 24.27
N LEU A 2 18.46 -15.50 24.28
CA LEU A 2 17.51 -15.42 23.18
C LEU A 2 18.24 -14.77 22.00
N ASN A 3 18.61 -15.57 21.00
CA ASN A 3 18.91 -15.03 19.67
C ASN A 3 17.57 -14.54 19.09
N THR A 4 17.10 -13.37 19.51
CA THR A 4 16.13 -12.60 18.74
C THR A 4 16.77 -12.36 17.39
N ILE A 5 16.26 -13.03 16.36
CA ILE A 5 16.50 -12.66 14.97
C ILE A 5 15.81 -11.32 14.81
N ASN A 6 16.44 -10.24 15.27
CA ASN A 6 16.04 -8.91 14.90
C ASN A 6 16.40 -8.80 13.43
N THR A 7 15.40 -8.72 12.55
CA THR A 7 15.59 -8.14 11.22
C THR A 7 16.01 -6.68 11.43
N THR A 8 17.29 -6.45 11.70
CA THR A 8 17.77 -5.25 12.42
C THR A 8 17.52 -3.92 11.72
N ASN A 9 17.02 -3.91 10.48
CA ASN A 9 16.86 -2.70 9.66
C ASN A 9 15.54 -2.66 8.86
N VAL A 10 14.39 -2.95 9.50
CA VAL A 10 13.05 -2.84 8.88
C VAL A 10 12.75 -1.43 8.35
N TYR A 11 13.26 -0.40 9.05
CA TYR A 11 12.95 1.00 8.76
C TYR A 11 14.04 1.71 7.96
N ASN A 12 15.31 1.31 8.12
CA ASN A 12 16.46 1.99 7.54
C ASN A 12 17.26 1.05 6.62
N PRO A 13 16.80 0.78 5.38
CA PRO A 13 17.52 -0.10 4.48
C PRO A 13 18.93 0.41 4.12
N GLN A 14 19.23 1.70 4.34
CA GLN A 14 20.54 2.32 4.11
C GLN A 14 21.64 1.83 5.08
N THR A 15 21.27 1.25 6.23
CA THR A 15 22.25 0.71 7.20
C THR A 15 22.67 -0.72 6.88
N LEU A 16 22.05 -1.37 5.88
CA LEU A 16 22.50 -2.66 5.37
C LEU A 16 23.77 -2.49 4.54
N SER A 17 24.67 -3.47 4.58
CA SER A 17 25.80 -3.47 3.67
C SER A 17 25.34 -3.59 2.22
N LYS A 18 26.15 -3.09 1.28
CA LYS A 18 25.89 -3.17 -0.16
C LYS A 18 25.62 -4.61 -0.61
N GLU A 19 26.42 -5.55 -0.14
CA GLU A 19 26.32 -6.97 -0.45
C GLU A 19 25.02 -7.57 0.12
N GLN A 20 24.68 -7.22 1.35
CA GLN A 20 23.44 -7.68 1.99
C GLN A 20 22.21 -7.14 1.27
N LEU A 21 22.19 -5.86 0.89
CA LEU A 21 21.08 -5.26 0.17
C LEU A 21 20.91 -5.92 -1.21
N VAL A 22 21.99 -6.09 -1.97
CA VAL A 22 21.95 -6.74 -3.29
C VAL A 22 21.47 -8.19 -3.18
N LYS A 23 21.97 -8.95 -2.20
CA LYS A 23 21.59 -10.35 -1.97
C LYS A 23 20.12 -10.50 -1.56
N ASN A 24 19.62 -9.59 -0.74
CA ASN A 24 18.24 -9.64 -0.23
C ASN A 24 17.23 -8.98 -1.20
N PHE A 25 17.68 -8.33 -2.27
CA PHE A 25 16.82 -7.75 -3.30
C PHE A 25 16.28 -8.83 -4.24
N VAL A 26 15.21 -9.51 -3.81
CA VAL A 26 14.62 -10.64 -4.55
C VAL A 26 13.25 -10.34 -5.18
N VAL A 27 12.66 -9.20 -4.83
CA VAL A 27 11.37 -8.71 -5.36
C VAL A 27 11.60 -7.43 -6.16
N ARG A 28 10.63 -7.03 -7.00
CA ARG A 28 10.76 -5.88 -7.93
C ARG A 28 11.84 -6.04 -9.00
N GLU A 29 12.33 -7.25 -9.24
CA GLU A 29 13.37 -7.52 -10.25
C GLU A 29 12.95 -7.08 -11.65
N LYS A 30 11.66 -7.21 -12.00
CA LYS A 30 11.15 -6.75 -13.31
C LYS A 30 11.33 -5.23 -13.47
N THR A 31 10.92 -4.46 -12.46
CA THR A 31 11.07 -2.99 -12.44
C THR A 31 12.53 -2.59 -12.41
N PHE A 32 13.34 -3.25 -11.57
CA PHE A 32 14.78 -3.03 -11.51
C PHE A 32 15.45 -3.28 -12.87
N LYS A 33 15.21 -4.44 -13.50
CA LYS A 33 15.79 -4.78 -14.80
C LYS A 33 15.37 -3.80 -15.89
N LYS A 34 14.11 -3.36 -15.88
CA LYS A 34 13.60 -2.35 -16.81
C LYS A 34 14.37 -1.02 -16.67
N LEU A 35 14.41 -0.46 -15.45
CA LEU A 35 15.08 0.81 -15.17
C LEU A 35 16.58 0.71 -15.41
N PHE A 36 17.22 -0.36 -14.94
CA PHE A 36 18.65 -0.55 -15.11
C PHE A 36 19.04 -0.72 -16.57
N ARG A 37 18.24 -1.43 -17.39
CA ARG A 37 18.48 -1.53 -18.84
C ARG A 37 18.47 -0.15 -19.50
N GLU A 38 17.56 0.73 -19.11
CA GLU A 38 17.51 2.11 -19.63
C GLU A 38 18.65 3.00 -19.13
N ILE A 39 19.31 2.65 -18.01
CA ILE A 39 20.54 3.30 -17.56
C ILE A 39 21.73 2.75 -18.36
N GLU A 40 21.79 1.43 -18.53
CA GLU A 40 22.89 0.74 -19.19
C GLU A 40 23.00 1.06 -20.68
N THR A 41 21.87 1.21 -21.39
CA THR A 41 21.86 1.53 -22.82
C THR A 41 22.05 3.02 -23.12
N SER A 42 21.93 3.88 -22.10
CA SER A 42 22.02 5.33 -22.23
C SER A 42 23.48 5.78 -22.23
N LYS A 43 23.83 6.68 -23.16
CA LYS A 43 25.15 7.34 -23.20
C LYS A 43 25.14 8.75 -22.61
N MET A 44 23.96 9.32 -22.32
CA MET A 44 23.82 10.71 -21.85
C MET A 44 24.53 11.72 -22.77
N GLU A 45 24.46 11.51 -24.09
CA GLU A 45 24.90 12.47 -25.11
C GLU A 45 23.91 13.65 -25.20
N TYR A 46 22.64 13.37 -24.96
CA TYR A 46 21.54 14.33 -24.87
C TYR A 46 20.84 14.20 -23.50
N PRO A 47 20.05 15.21 -23.08
CA PRO A 47 19.24 15.11 -21.87
C PRO A 47 18.37 13.86 -21.86
N GLU A 48 18.50 13.04 -20.81
CA GLU A 48 17.80 11.76 -20.69
C GLU A 48 16.43 11.92 -20.04
N GLN A 49 15.56 10.93 -20.25
CA GLN A 49 14.29 10.86 -19.54
C GLN A 49 14.52 10.67 -18.03
N HIS A 50 13.92 11.55 -17.22
CA HIS A 50 13.89 11.43 -15.76
C HIS A 50 12.73 10.52 -15.32
N TYR A 51 12.95 9.79 -14.22
CA TYR A 51 12.00 8.81 -13.69
C TYR A 51 11.48 9.17 -12.32
N MET A 52 10.23 8.82 -12.06
CA MET A 52 9.58 8.94 -10.76
C MET A 52 8.99 7.59 -10.37
N ILE A 53 9.51 7.02 -9.28
CA ILE A 53 9.01 5.78 -8.68
C ILE A 53 7.96 6.15 -7.64
N VAL A 54 6.72 5.74 -7.87
CA VAL A 54 5.60 6.10 -7.00
C VAL A 54 5.10 4.85 -6.28
N GLY A 55 4.92 4.92 -4.97
CA GLY A 55 4.28 3.85 -4.21
C GLY A 55 4.21 4.16 -2.73
N GLU A 56 3.31 3.50 -2.02
CA GLU A 56 3.08 3.76 -0.59
C GLU A 56 4.33 3.56 0.28
N ARG A 57 4.26 4.03 1.53
CA ARG A 57 5.35 3.87 2.51
C ARG A 57 5.62 2.38 2.74
N GLY A 58 6.89 1.99 2.79
CA GLY A 58 7.27 0.59 2.97
C GLY A 58 7.17 -0.32 1.75
N MET A 59 6.89 0.22 0.55
CA MET A 59 6.83 -0.58 -0.71
C MET A 59 8.19 -0.97 -1.32
N GLY A 60 9.31 -0.59 -0.68
CA GLY A 60 10.68 -0.89 -1.14
C GLY A 60 11.30 0.12 -2.12
N LYS A 61 10.79 1.37 -2.13
CA LYS A 61 11.29 2.46 -3.00
C LYS A 61 12.77 2.76 -2.75
N THR A 62 13.12 3.07 -1.51
CA THR A 62 14.51 3.35 -1.07
C THR A 62 15.45 2.22 -1.44
N THR A 63 15.02 0.97 -1.20
CA THR A 63 15.80 -0.22 -1.54
C THR A 63 16.01 -0.35 -3.05
N LEU A 64 15.02 -0.02 -3.88
CA LEU A 64 15.15 -0.02 -5.34
C LEU A 64 16.13 1.06 -5.83
N LEU A 65 16.07 2.28 -5.27
CA LEU A 65 17.02 3.35 -5.58
C LEU A 65 18.46 2.95 -5.23
N LEU A 66 18.68 2.43 -4.01
CA LEU A 66 19.98 1.93 -3.55
C LEU A 66 20.48 0.79 -4.44
N ARG A 67 19.60 -0.16 -4.78
CA ARG A 67 19.94 -1.30 -5.64
C ARG A 67 20.42 -0.85 -7.02
N LEU A 68 19.80 0.19 -7.60
CA LEU A 68 20.22 0.78 -8.88
C LEU A 68 21.59 1.45 -8.75
N ALA A 69 21.79 2.27 -7.72
CA ALA A 69 23.07 2.93 -7.46
C ALA A 69 24.22 1.91 -7.30
N TYR A 70 24.01 0.86 -6.52
CA TYR A 70 25.00 -0.19 -6.30
C TYR A 70 25.31 -1.00 -7.57
N GLU A 71 24.33 -1.23 -8.44
CA GLU A 71 24.59 -1.89 -9.73
C GLU A 71 25.47 -1.04 -10.63
N ILE A 72 25.24 0.28 -10.66
CA ILE A 72 26.06 1.22 -11.45
C ILE A 72 27.51 1.19 -10.96
N GLU A 73 27.72 1.27 -9.64
CA GLU A 73 29.06 1.21 -9.04
C GLU A 73 29.78 -0.12 -9.32
N ASN A 74 29.03 -1.24 -9.30
CA ASN A 74 29.59 -2.56 -9.56
C ASN A 74 29.84 -2.81 -11.06
N ASN A 75 29.21 -2.05 -11.94
CA ASN A 75 29.39 -2.19 -13.38
C ASN A 75 30.65 -1.44 -13.83
N GLY A 76 31.71 -2.20 -14.12
CA GLY A 76 33.01 -1.64 -14.53
C GLY A 76 33.00 -0.83 -15.83
N LYS A 77 31.92 -0.85 -16.63
CA LYS A 77 31.75 0.04 -17.79
C LYS A 77 31.08 1.36 -17.39
N LEU A 78 30.02 1.31 -16.59
CA LEU A 78 29.27 2.50 -16.17
C LEU A 78 30.00 3.34 -15.14
N ASN A 79 30.56 2.71 -14.09
CA ASN A 79 31.24 3.40 -12.99
C ASN A 79 32.43 4.28 -13.43
N LYS A 80 32.96 4.04 -14.64
CA LYS A 80 34.05 4.86 -15.21
C LYS A 80 33.62 6.27 -15.54
N TRP A 81 32.37 6.48 -15.95
CA TRP A 81 31.89 7.77 -16.44
C TRP A 81 30.62 8.25 -15.73
N LEU A 82 29.81 7.35 -15.18
CA LEU A 82 28.55 7.66 -14.50
C LEU A 82 28.69 7.50 -12.99
N VAL A 83 28.48 8.60 -12.25
CA VAL A 83 28.56 8.62 -10.78
C VAL A 83 27.16 8.63 -10.18
N PRO A 84 26.76 7.59 -9.40
CA PRO A 84 25.47 7.59 -8.73
C PRO A 84 25.51 8.43 -7.46
N VAL A 85 24.69 9.47 -7.39
CA VAL A 85 24.53 10.37 -6.23
C VAL A 85 23.25 9.96 -5.50
N VAL A 86 23.36 9.43 -4.29
CA VAL A 86 22.20 8.92 -3.52
C VAL A 86 21.97 9.82 -2.32
N PHE A 87 20.78 10.40 -2.24
CA PHE A 87 20.39 11.24 -1.11
C PHE A 87 19.91 10.38 0.07
N ASN A 88 19.99 10.94 1.28
CA ASN A 88 19.39 10.30 2.45
C ASN A 88 17.86 10.39 2.35
N GLU A 89 17.15 9.51 3.07
CA GLU A 89 15.68 9.52 3.08
C GLU A 89 15.12 10.81 3.72
N GLU A 90 15.85 11.36 4.69
CA GLU A 90 15.48 12.55 5.46
C GLU A 90 16.43 13.73 5.19
N GLU A 91 16.12 14.52 4.15
CA GLU A 91 16.92 15.69 3.74
C GLU A 91 16.19 17.00 4.13
N TYR A 92 16.04 17.25 5.43
CA TYR A 92 15.34 18.46 5.94
C TYR A 92 16.08 19.77 5.64
N GLY A 93 17.39 19.69 5.43
CA GLY A 93 18.26 20.84 5.16
C GLY A 93 18.04 21.46 3.78
N ILE A 94 17.41 20.75 2.85
CA ILE A 94 17.17 21.25 1.49
C ILE A 94 15.83 21.96 1.45
N ARG A 95 15.92 23.29 1.47
CA ARG A 95 14.78 24.22 1.38
C ARG A 95 14.84 25.06 0.11
N LYS A 96 16.04 25.28 -0.44
CA LYS A 96 16.27 26.05 -1.66
C LYS A 96 17.05 25.28 -2.71
N LEU A 97 16.95 25.71 -3.96
CA LEU A 97 17.57 25.01 -5.09
C LEU A 97 19.11 25.00 -5.02
N TYR A 98 19.73 26.06 -4.50
CA TYR A 98 21.19 26.07 -4.34
C TYR A 98 21.67 25.03 -3.31
N GLU A 99 20.87 24.73 -2.27
CA GLU A 99 21.20 23.69 -1.27
C GLU A 99 21.15 22.31 -1.89
N PHE A 100 20.23 22.08 -2.84
CA PHE A 100 20.18 20.85 -3.62
C PHE A 100 21.48 20.63 -4.41
N TRP A 101 21.97 21.67 -5.11
CA TRP A 101 23.24 21.58 -5.85
C TRP A 101 24.45 21.36 -4.93
N LYS A 102 24.49 22.08 -3.80
CA LYS A 102 25.54 21.92 -2.81
C LYS A 102 25.53 20.53 -2.18
N ARG A 103 24.36 19.93 -1.96
CA ARG A 103 24.25 18.54 -1.48
C ARG A 103 24.78 17.54 -2.49
N ILE A 104 24.54 17.75 -3.79
CA ILE A 104 25.16 16.95 -4.84
C ILE A 104 26.69 17.06 -4.77
N ALA A 105 27.22 18.27 -4.59
CA ALA A 105 28.65 18.47 -4.44
C ALA A 105 29.23 17.71 -3.24
N ASP A 106 28.58 17.75 -2.07
CA ASP A 106 29.02 17.00 -0.88
C ASP A 106 29.16 15.51 -1.18
N ILE A 107 28.14 14.91 -1.79
CA ILE A 107 28.12 13.48 -2.09
C ILE A 107 29.16 13.14 -3.18
N LEU A 108 29.41 14.04 -4.12
CA LEU A 108 30.45 13.85 -5.14
C LEU A 108 31.85 13.86 -4.53
N GLU A 109 32.12 14.76 -3.59
CA GLU A 109 33.40 14.83 -2.88
C GLU A 109 33.70 13.56 -2.09
N GLU A 110 32.69 12.99 -1.45
CA GLU A 110 32.82 11.73 -0.71
C GLU A 110 33.13 10.54 -1.64
N LYS A 111 32.69 10.59 -2.90
CA LYS A 111 32.78 9.47 -3.85
C LYS A 111 33.98 9.52 -4.78
N ASP A 112 34.40 10.71 -5.20
CA ASP A 112 35.45 10.86 -6.21
C ASP A 112 36.36 12.04 -5.86
N ALA A 113 37.66 11.72 -5.72
CA ALA A 113 38.69 12.68 -5.36
C ALA A 113 38.81 13.86 -6.35
N GLY A 114 38.33 13.70 -7.59
CA GLY A 114 38.28 14.75 -8.61
C GLY A 114 37.36 15.92 -8.27
N PHE A 115 36.50 15.79 -7.25
CA PHE A 115 35.56 16.82 -6.83
C PHE A 115 35.93 17.52 -5.51
N ILE A 116 36.97 17.07 -4.80
CA ILE A 116 37.36 17.60 -3.48
C ILE A 116 37.49 19.14 -3.49
N GLY A 117 36.83 19.78 -2.51
CA GLY A 117 36.84 21.23 -2.32
C GLY A 117 35.92 22.01 -3.27
N LEU A 118 35.02 21.34 -3.99
CA LEU A 118 33.95 21.98 -4.76
C LEU A 118 32.95 22.69 -3.83
N ARG A 119 32.54 22.04 -2.75
CA ARG A 119 31.64 22.58 -1.73
C ARG A 119 32.21 23.82 -1.06
N GLU A 120 33.47 23.76 -0.64
CA GLU A 120 34.16 24.90 -0.03
C GLU A 120 34.20 26.11 -0.97
N LYS A 121 34.43 25.88 -2.28
CA LYS A 121 34.38 26.94 -3.30
C LYS A 121 32.98 27.53 -3.45
N MET A 122 31.94 26.70 -3.45
CA MET A 122 30.55 27.16 -3.47
C MET A 122 30.19 27.98 -2.23
N ASP A 123 30.73 27.63 -1.06
CA ASP A 123 30.51 28.37 0.18
C ASP A 123 31.30 29.69 0.19
N ALA A 124 32.54 29.71 -0.32
CA ALA A 124 33.39 30.91 -0.37
C ALA A 124 32.80 32.05 -1.22
N ILE A 125 32.04 31.72 -2.29
CA ILE A 125 31.40 32.73 -3.13
C ILE A 125 30.06 33.21 -2.58
N SER A 126 29.51 32.58 -1.53
CA SER A 126 28.18 32.95 -0.98
C SER A 126 28.08 34.42 -0.60
N GLY A 127 29.10 34.97 0.06
CA GLY A 127 29.13 36.37 0.48
C GLY A 127 29.23 37.39 -0.65
N GLN A 128 29.47 36.96 -1.89
CA GLN A 128 29.57 37.83 -3.07
C GLN A 128 28.19 38.11 -3.71
N TYR A 129 27.16 37.36 -3.30
CA TYR A 129 25.82 37.46 -3.85
C TYR A 129 24.84 37.88 -2.75
N GLY A 130 24.17 39.02 -2.96
CA GLY A 130 23.02 39.41 -2.12
C GLY A 130 21.70 38.78 -2.56
N ASP A 131 21.71 38.02 -3.65
CA ASP A 131 20.52 37.44 -4.29
C ASP A 131 20.71 35.93 -4.48
N ASP A 132 19.87 35.15 -3.79
CA ASP A 132 19.86 33.69 -3.81
C ASP A 132 19.67 33.12 -5.21
N GLU A 133 18.96 33.83 -6.08
CA GLU A 133 18.75 33.40 -7.45
C GLU A 133 20.04 33.42 -8.27
N LYS A 134 20.84 34.49 -8.14
CA LYS A 134 22.13 34.59 -8.82
C LYS A 134 23.13 33.61 -8.22
N TYR A 135 23.12 33.49 -6.89
CA TYR A 135 23.95 32.53 -6.19
C TYR A 135 23.65 31.09 -6.65
N GLY A 136 22.39 30.68 -6.70
CA GLY A 136 22.01 29.34 -7.13
C GLY A 136 22.38 29.01 -8.57
N LYS A 137 22.39 30.03 -9.46
CA LYS A 137 22.90 29.87 -10.82
C LYS A 137 24.42 29.67 -10.84
N ALA A 138 25.18 30.49 -10.12
CA ALA A 138 26.63 30.36 -10.04
C ALA A 138 27.06 29.02 -9.43
N VAL A 139 26.35 28.56 -8.39
CA VAL A 139 26.57 27.25 -7.77
C VAL A 139 26.34 26.12 -8.78
N TYR A 140 25.26 26.19 -9.57
CA TYR A 140 25.02 25.20 -10.62
C TYR A 140 26.10 25.22 -11.70
N GLU A 141 26.52 26.39 -12.17
CA GLU A 141 27.57 26.52 -13.19
C GLU A 141 28.89 25.89 -12.71
N MET A 142 29.27 26.11 -11.44
CA MET A 142 30.44 25.44 -10.85
C MET A 142 30.30 23.92 -10.79
N LEU A 143 29.11 23.42 -10.47
CA LEU A 143 28.85 21.98 -10.43
C LEU A 143 28.98 21.38 -11.84
N GLU A 144 28.36 22.01 -12.83
CA GLU A 144 28.40 21.58 -14.23
C GLU A 144 29.84 21.59 -14.79
N GLU A 145 30.58 22.68 -14.57
CA GLU A 145 31.99 22.77 -14.95
C GLU A 145 32.84 21.68 -14.29
N ALA A 146 32.62 21.38 -13.01
CA ALA A 146 33.35 20.33 -12.30
C ALA A 146 33.05 18.94 -12.86
N ILE A 147 31.78 18.65 -13.19
CA ILE A 147 31.37 17.38 -13.81
C ILE A 147 32.01 17.22 -15.19
N GLN A 148 31.95 18.26 -16.02
CA GLN A 148 32.51 18.27 -17.38
C GLN A 148 34.03 18.15 -17.37
N LYS A 149 34.72 18.88 -16.49
CA LYS A 149 36.18 18.84 -16.34
C LYS A 149 36.68 17.44 -15.98
N ASN A 150 35.94 16.74 -15.11
CA ASN A 150 36.25 15.36 -14.72
C ASN A 150 35.78 14.33 -15.77
N LYS A 151 35.13 14.77 -16.87
CA LYS A 151 34.53 13.93 -17.91
C LYS A 151 33.57 12.87 -17.34
N LYS A 152 32.82 13.26 -16.32
CA LYS A 152 31.83 12.43 -15.65
C LYS A 152 30.42 12.88 -16.04
N LYS A 153 29.45 12.06 -15.67
CA LYS A 153 28.01 12.32 -15.69
C LYS A 153 27.46 11.89 -14.34
N ILE A 154 26.36 12.46 -13.90
CA ILE A 154 25.75 12.10 -12.62
C ILE A 154 24.32 11.58 -12.82
N ILE A 155 23.97 10.59 -12.00
CA ILE A 155 22.60 10.13 -11.85
C ILE A 155 22.20 10.27 -10.39
N VAL A 156 21.19 11.10 -10.15
CA VAL A 156 20.75 11.48 -8.80
C VAL A 156 19.55 10.62 -8.41
N PHE A 157 19.71 9.90 -7.31
CA PHE A 157 18.67 9.11 -6.67
C PHE A 157 18.14 9.87 -5.45
N ILE A 158 16.87 10.25 -5.50
CA ILE A 158 16.22 11.08 -4.48
C ILE A 158 15.02 10.32 -3.94
N ASP A 159 14.97 10.07 -2.62
CA ASP A 159 13.73 9.60 -1.98
C ASP A 159 12.92 10.78 -1.44
N ASN A 160 11.62 10.59 -1.24
CA ASN A 160 10.68 11.62 -0.76
C ASN A 160 10.76 12.95 -1.52
N VAL A 161 10.95 12.89 -2.84
CA VAL A 161 11.14 14.08 -3.70
C VAL A 161 9.95 15.04 -3.68
N GLY A 162 8.73 14.53 -3.44
CA GLY A 162 7.53 15.35 -3.32
C GLY A 162 7.65 16.40 -2.22
N ASP A 163 8.13 15.99 -1.05
CA ASP A 163 8.33 16.89 0.09
C ASP A 163 9.46 17.88 -0.17
N MET A 164 10.56 17.42 -0.79
CA MET A 164 11.70 18.27 -1.14
C MET A 164 11.30 19.36 -2.15
N PHE A 165 10.69 18.98 -3.27
CA PHE A 165 10.38 19.92 -4.35
C PHE A 165 9.22 20.85 -3.99
N SER A 166 8.33 20.45 -3.08
CA SER A 166 7.25 21.32 -2.58
C SER A 166 7.74 22.56 -1.82
N LYS A 167 9.00 22.57 -1.36
CA LYS A 167 9.62 23.69 -0.66
C LYS A 167 10.18 24.75 -1.61
N PHE A 168 10.46 24.37 -2.87
CA PHE A 168 11.00 25.29 -3.86
C PHE A 168 9.94 26.28 -4.31
N SER A 169 10.37 27.52 -4.55
CA SER A 169 9.53 28.51 -5.22
C SER A 169 9.26 28.11 -6.67
N ASP A 170 8.21 28.68 -7.28
CA ASP A 170 7.89 28.42 -8.69
C ASP A 170 9.07 28.77 -9.62
N ILE A 171 9.81 29.83 -9.30
CA ILE A 171 10.99 30.26 -10.06
C ILE A 171 12.10 29.22 -9.97
N GLU A 172 12.38 28.71 -8.78
CA GLU A 172 13.36 27.64 -8.57
C GLU A 172 12.94 26.34 -9.27
N ALA A 173 11.66 25.96 -9.18
CA ALA A 173 11.14 24.78 -9.87
C ALA A 173 11.27 24.91 -11.40
N HIS A 174 10.97 26.09 -11.96
CA HIS A 174 11.19 26.38 -13.39
C HIS A 174 12.67 26.27 -13.79
N ARG A 175 13.58 26.77 -12.94
CA ARG A 175 15.02 26.69 -13.19
C ARG A 175 15.52 25.26 -13.15
N LEU A 176 15.12 24.49 -12.14
CA LEU A 176 15.46 23.07 -12.04
C LEU A 176 14.93 22.31 -13.26
N ARG A 177 13.67 22.54 -13.67
CA ARG A 177 13.13 21.94 -14.91
C ARG A 177 13.98 22.30 -16.13
N LYS A 178 14.35 23.57 -16.29
CA LYS A 178 15.18 24.04 -17.41
C LYS A 178 16.54 23.33 -17.43
N VAL A 179 17.22 23.27 -16.28
CA VAL A 179 18.50 22.56 -16.12
C VAL A 179 18.37 21.10 -16.56
N LEU A 180 17.35 20.40 -16.06
CA LEU A 180 17.11 18.99 -16.37
C LEU A 180 16.72 18.75 -17.84
N GLN A 181 16.09 19.72 -18.50
CA GLN A 181 15.75 19.65 -19.93
C GLN A 181 16.94 19.93 -20.85
N THR A 182 17.94 20.68 -20.40
CA THR A 182 19.05 21.13 -21.26
C THR A 182 20.35 20.40 -20.99
N SER A 183 20.60 20.00 -19.74
CA SER A 183 21.85 19.37 -19.35
C SER A 183 21.81 17.88 -19.62
N ALA A 184 22.77 17.41 -20.42
CA ALA A 184 23.03 15.98 -20.58
C ALA A 184 23.91 15.43 -19.44
N ASP A 185 24.32 16.25 -18.47
CA ASP A 185 25.23 15.86 -17.39
C ASP A 185 24.50 15.26 -16.18
N ILE A 186 23.19 15.50 -16.07
CA ILE A 186 22.39 15.15 -14.90
C ILE A 186 21.16 14.33 -15.31
N ARG A 187 21.03 13.13 -14.76
CA ARG A 187 19.80 12.32 -14.81
C ARG A 187 19.22 12.18 -13.41
N ILE A 188 17.90 12.14 -13.28
CA ILE A 188 17.23 11.95 -11.98
C ILE A 188 16.34 10.71 -12.03
N ILE A 189 16.48 9.86 -11.01
CA ILE A 189 15.52 8.81 -10.68
C ILE A 189 15.05 9.09 -9.25
N ALA A 190 13.86 9.65 -9.14
CA ALA A 190 13.31 10.04 -7.86
C ALA A 190 12.25 9.05 -7.39
N ALA A 191 11.97 9.03 -6.09
CA ALA A 191 10.90 8.28 -5.49
C ALA A 191 10.00 9.20 -4.66
N SER A 192 8.71 8.87 -4.63
CA SER A 192 7.73 9.57 -3.82
C SER A 192 6.69 8.61 -3.27
N SER A 193 6.19 8.92 -2.07
CA SER A 193 5.08 8.16 -1.47
C SER A 193 3.75 8.38 -2.18
N GLN A 194 3.59 9.54 -2.83
CA GLN A 194 2.44 9.92 -3.64
C GLN A 194 2.91 10.66 -4.89
N MET A 195 2.09 10.65 -5.94
CA MET A 195 2.23 11.66 -6.98
C MET A 195 1.86 13.04 -6.41
N ALA A 196 2.88 13.84 -6.06
CA ALA A 196 2.67 15.18 -5.56
C ALA A 196 1.89 16.03 -6.58
N ASP A 197 1.09 16.98 -6.09
CA ASP A 197 0.34 17.93 -6.94
C ASP A 197 1.25 18.63 -7.97
N ALA A 198 2.52 18.82 -7.62
CA ALA A 198 3.58 19.34 -8.49
C ALA A 198 3.74 18.60 -9.84
N PHE A 199 3.29 17.35 -9.94
CA PHE A 199 3.43 16.52 -11.14
C PHE A 199 2.13 16.40 -11.96
N PHE A 200 0.98 16.81 -11.41
CA PHE A 200 -0.36 16.74 -12.04
C PHE A 200 -1.01 18.09 -12.25
N ASN A 201 -0.52 19.13 -11.58
CA ASN A 201 -1.00 20.48 -11.82
C ASN A 201 -0.42 21.00 -13.13
N TYR A 202 -1.26 21.21 -14.14
CA TYR A 202 -0.88 21.74 -15.46
C TYR A 202 -0.09 23.06 -15.38
N LYS A 203 -0.26 23.83 -14.30
CA LYS A 203 0.48 25.09 -14.08
C LYS A 203 1.87 24.87 -13.50
N HIS A 204 2.16 23.70 -12.96
CA HIS A 204 3.41 23.46 -12.25
C HIS A 204 4.54 23.09 -13.22
N PRO A 205 5.78 23.56 -12.98
CA PRO A 205 6.92 23.29 -13.85
C PRO A 205 7.22 21.80 -14.06
N PHE A 206 6.80 20.89 -13.19
CA PHE A 206 7.06 19.45 -13.35
C PHE A 206 5.86 18.66 -13.90
N TYR A 207 4.81 19.32 -14.41
CA TYR A 207 3.71 18.63 -15.08
C TYR A 207 4.19 17.74 -16.22
N GLU A 208 3.86 16.44 -16.15
CA GLU A 208 4.25 15.40 -17.12
C GLU A 208 5.76 15.32 -17.44
N PHE A 209 6.61 15.85 -16.54
CA PHE A 209 8.05 15.90 -16.79
C PHE A 209 8.75 14.56 -16.56
N PHE A 210 8.30 13.81 -15.55
CA PHE A 210 8.88 12.52 -15.18
C PHE A 210 8.08 11.35 -15.78
N LYS A 211 8.79 10.31 -16.21
CA LYS A 211 8.17 9.03 -16.54
C LYS A 211 7.86 8.29 -15.24
N ILE A 212 6.59 7.97 -15.03
CA ILE A 212 6.10 7.36 -13.80
C ILE A 212 6.24 5.84 -13.84
N GLU A 213 6.86 5.26 -12.81
CA GLU A 213 6.87 3.83 -12.53
C GLU A 213 6.16 3.57 -11.21
N GLN A 214 4.96 3.01 -11.27
CA GLN A 214 4.15 2.76 -10.07
C GLN A 214 4.47 1.39 -9.45
N LEU A 215 4.84 1.38 -8.18
CA LEU A 215 4.99 0.18 -7.36
C LEU A 215 3.65 -0.15 -6.68
N LYS A 216 3.10 -1.32 -7.00
CA LYS A 216 1.90 -1.88 -6.37
C LYS A 216 2.28 -2.80 -5.21
N GLY A 217 1.35 -3.18 -4.34
CA GLY A 217 1.59 -4.24 -3.33
C GLY A 217 2.15 -5.52 -3.97
N LEU A 218 2.94 -6.29 -3.21
CA LEU A 218 3.44 -7.58 -3.66
C LEU A 218 2.27 -8.56 -3.86
N GLY A 219 2.29 -9.27 -4.99
CA GLY A 219 1.39 -10.39 -5.24
C GLY A 219 1.84 -11.65 -4.50
N GLN A 220 1.04 -12.72 -4.58
CA GLN A 220 1.32 -13.99 -3.90
C GLN A 220 2.74 -14.52 -4.19
N GLU A 221 3.11 -14.65 -5.47
CA GLU A 221 4.42 -15.17 -5.88
C GLU A 221 5.59 -14.31 -5.37
N GLU A 222 5.46 -12.99 -5.44
CA GLU A 222 6.50 -12.07 -4.95
C GLU A 222 6.64 -12.15 -3.43
N THR A 223 5.52 -12.28 -2.70
CA THR A 223 5.53 -12.47 -1.25
C THR A 223 6.21 -13.79 -0.86
N GLU A 224 5.87 -14.90 -1.49
CA GLU A 224 6.52 -16.19 -1.25
C GLU A 224 8.02 -16.13 -1.53
N LYS A 225 8.42 -15.48 -2.64
CA LYS A 225 9.83 -15.29 -2.99
C LYS A 225 10.57 -14.48 -1.94
N LEU A 226 9.97 -13.39 -1.45
CA LEU A 226 10.55 -12.58 -0.38
C LEU A 226 10.74 -13.38 0.91
N LEU A 227 9.71 -14.13 1.34
CA LEU A 227 9.80 -14.95 2.54
C LEU A 227 10.89 -16.02 2.45
N ARG A 228 10.99 -16.71 1.31
CA ARG A 228 12.02 -17.75 1.11
C ARG A 228 13.42 -17.14 1.14
N ALA A 229 13.60 -15.93 0.58
CA ALA A 229 14.88 -15.23 0.62
C ALA A 229 15.25 -14.79 2.05
N LEU A 230 14.30 -14.25 2.81
CA LEU A 230 14.51 -13.93 4.22
C LEU A 230 14.84 -15.20 5.01
N ALA A 231 14.10 -16.28 4.80
CA ALA A 231 14.34 -17.58 5.45
C ALA A 231 15.74 -18.13 5.14
N TRP A 232 16.23 -17.92 3.93
CA TRP A 232 17.59 -18.28 3.55
C TRP A 232 18.64 -17.45 4.30
N SER A 233 18.44 -16.14 4.37
CA SER A 233 19.37 -15.21 5.02
C SER A 233 19.43 -15.36 6.55
N TYR A 234 18.35 -15.83 7.18
CA TYR A 234 18.25 -16.05 8.63
C TYR A 234 18.31 -17.52 9.06
N GLU A 235 18.66 -18.44 8.14
CA GLU A 235 18.78 -19.88 8.41
C GLU A 235 17.47 -20.53 8.96
N GLN A 236 16.30 -20.04 8.54
CA GLN A 236 14.98 -20.54 8.95
C GLN A 236 14.20 -21.20 7.79
N LYS A 237 14.90 -21.78 6.81
CA LYS A 237 14.30 -22.33 5.58
C LYS A 237 13.21 -23.36 5.85
N ASP A 238 13.47 -24.30 6.75
CA ASP A 238 12.55 -25.41 7.01
C ASP A 238 11.22 -24.93 7.61
N LYS A 239 11.27 -23.97 8.55
CA LYS A 239 10.07 -23.40 9.16
C LYS A 239 9.19 -22.68 8.12
N ILE A 240 9.80 -21.86 7.28
CA ILE A 240 9.06 -21.07 6.29
C ILE A 240 8.57 -21.94 5.13
N ASN A 241 9.35 -22.94 4.70
CA ASN A 241 8.88 -23.88 3.69
C ASN A 241 7.68 -24.69 4.20
N ASN A 242 7.75 -25.18 5.45
CA ASN A 242 6.63 -25.87 6.09
C ASN A 242 5.39 -24.97 6.21
N LEU A 243 5.56 -23.70 6.61
CA LEU A 243 4.49 -22.72 6.66
C LEU A 243 3.86 -22.49 5.28
N LEU A 244 4.69 -22.31 4.24
CA LEU A 244 4.25 -22.11 2.86
C LEU A 244 3.63 -23.37 2.24
N GLU A 245 3.81 -24.55 2.81
CA GLU A 245 3.17 -25.78 2.35
C GLU A 245 1.86 -26.04 3.08
N ASN A 246 1.86 -25.90 4.41
CA ASN A 246 0.76 -26.31 5.28
C ASN A 246 -0.21 -25.18 5.65
N GLN A 247 0.20 -23.92 5.50
CA GLN A 247 -0.58 -22.75 5.94
C GLN A 247 -0.63 -21.64 4.87
N LYS A 248 -0.72 -22.01 3.59
CA LYS A 248 -0.82 -21.07 2.46
C LYS A 248 -1.93 -20.04 2.65
N GLY A 249 -3.09 -20.48 3.13
CA GLY A 249 -4.24 -19.59 3.35
C GLY A 249 -3.99 -18.51 4.39
N ARG A 250 -3.26 -18.82 5.46
CA ARG A 250 -2.83 -17.85 6.47
C ARG A 250 -1.90 -16.80 5.86
N VAL A 251 -0.88 -17.22 5.11
CA VAL A 251 0.09 -16.32 4.46
C VAL A 251 -0.59 -15.39 3.46
N GLU A 252 -1.47 -15.94 2.63
CA GLU A 252 -2.19 -15.19 1.61
C GLU A 252 -3.23 -14.22 2.21
N ALA A 253 -3.95 -14.63 3.27
CA ALA A 253 -4.83 -13.75 4.02
C ALA A 253 -4.05 -12.56 4.59
N MET A 254 -2.89 -12.81 5.21
CA MET A 254 -2.02 -11.76 5.74
C MET A 254 -1.53 -10.82 4.65
N ARG A 255 -1.16 -11.34 3.47
CA ARG A 255 -0.76 -10.51 2.33
C ARG A 255 -1.88 -9.56 1.90
N ARG A 256 -3.11 -10.08 1.70
CA ARG A 256 -4.27 -9.28 1.29
C ARG A 256 -4.63 -8.22 2.34
N LEU A 257 -4.68 -8.60 3.62
CA LEU A 257 -5.00 -7.70 4.74
C LEU A 257 -3.96 -6.58 4.94
N THR A 258 -2.69 -6.88 4.67
CA THR A 258 -1.58 -5.92 4.81
C THR A 258 -1.26 -5.17 3.52
N GLY A 259 -2.00 -5.42 2.43
CA GLY A 259 -1.83 -4.76 1.14
C GLY A 259 -0.55 -5.13 0.39
N GLY A 260 0.10 -6.25 0.73
CA GLY A 260 1.36 -6.68 0.12
C GLY A 260 2.53 -5.70 0.33
N VAL A 261 2.49 -4.90 1.40
CA VAL A 261 3.56 -3.94 1.72
C VAL A 261 4.82 -4.69 2.16
N VAL A 262 5.95 -4.44 1.49
CA VAL A 262 7.23 -5.14 1.72
C VAL A 262 7.65 -5.05 3.19
N ARG A 263 7.58 -3.86 3.79
CA ARG A 263 7.91 -3.64 5.20
C ARG A 263 7.06 -4.51 6.13
N THR A 264 5.75 -4.55 5.91
CA THR A 264 4.85 -5.35 6.73
C THR A 264 5.14 -6.84 6.59
N ILE A 265 5.51 -7.29 5.39
CA ILE A 265 5.94 -8.68 5.13
C ILE A 265 7.18 -9.05 5.93
N ILE A 266 8.17 -8.16 6.00
CA ILE A 266 9.36 -8.38 6.83
C ILE A 266 8.97 -8.47 8.31
N ILE A 267 8.06 -7.62 8.79
CA ILE A 267 7.62 -7.63 10.20
C ILE A 267 6.93 -8.95 10.56
N TRP A 268 6.05 -9.47 9.72
CA TRP A 268 5.36 -10.72 10.05
C TRP A 268 6.17 -11.98 9.77
N PHE A 269 7.20 -11.91 8.93
CA PHE A 269 8.22 -12.95 8.85
C PHE A 269 8.86 -13.22 10.22
N ASP A 270 9.24 -12.17 10.96
CA ASP A 270 9.79 -12.31 12.31
C ASP A 270 8.79 -12.96 13.26
N ILE A 271 7.52 -12.52 13.21
CA ILE A 271 6.44 -13.07 14.04
C ILE A 271 6.23 -14.55 13.75
N PHE A 272 6.29 -14.97 12.48
CA PHE A 272 6.12 -16.36 12.09
C PHE A 272 7.26 -17.25 12.57
N ILE A 273 8.49 -16.72 12.59
CA ILE A 273 9.64 -17.45 13.13
C ILE A 273 9.56 -17.59 14.65
N GLU A 274 9.09 -16.54 15.34
CA GLU A 274 8.95 -16.51 16.80
C GLU A 274 7.82 -17.41 17.30
N LYS A 275 6.62 -17.30 16.70
CA LYS A 275 5.39 -17.93 17.20
C LYS A 275 5.06 -19.27 16.55
N GLY A 276 5.66 -19.62 15.40
CA GLY A 276 5.38 -20.87 14.70
C GLY A 276 3.92 -20.99 14.23
N TYR A 277 3.18 -21.94 14.81
CA TYR A 277 1.76 -22.17 14.50
C TYR A 277 0.86 -21.21 15.28
N SER A 278 0.12 -20.37 14.57
CA SER A 278 -0.88 -19.43 15.08
C SER A 278 -1.99 -19.23 14.03
N ASP A 279 -3.11 -18.64 14.40
CA ASP A 279 -4.14 -18.19 13.45
C ASP A 279 -3.81 -16.79 12.89
N ALA A 280 -4.44 -16.42 11.77
CA ALA A 280 -4.18 -15.13 11.13
C ALA A 280 -4.60 -13.95 12.03
N TYR A 281 -5.57 -14.14 12.93
CA TYR A 281 -6.02 -13.10 13.84
C TYR A 281 -4.95 -12.70 14.85
N ASN A 282 -4.34 -13.66 15.55
CA ASN A 282 -3.28 -13.38 16.52
C ASN A 282 -2.03 -12.80 15.85
N ASP A 283 -1.79 -13.12 14.58
CA ASP A 283 -0.71 -12.50 13.80
C ASP A 283 -1.01 -11.04 13.50
N VAL A 284 -2.22 -10.72 13.03
CA VAL A 284 -2.64 -9.33 12.82
C VAL A 284 -2.48 -8.55 14.12
N GLU A 285 -2.94 -9.08 15.25
CA GLU A 285 -2.80 -8.44 16.56
C GLU A 285 -1.32 -8.15 16.91
N ALA A 286 -0.43 -9.12 16.69
CA ALA A 286 1.00 -8.97 16.93
C ALA A 286 1.67 -7.94 16.01
N ILE A 287 1.29 -7.89 14.74
CA ILE A 287 1.79 -6.85 13.81
C ILE A 287 1.26 -5.48 14.25
N LEU A 288 0.00 -5.40 14.66
CA LEU A 288 -0.59 -4.16 15.15
C LEU A 288 0.16 -3.63 16.37
N ASP A 289 0.58 -4.50 17.30
CA ASP A 289 1.41 -4.08 18.43
C ASP A 289 2.73 -3.43 17.95
N ARG A 290 3.43 -4.06 17.00
CA ARG A 290 4.68 -3.53 16.43
C ARG A 290 4.48 -2.23 15.64
N MET A 291 3.34 -2.07 14.98
CA MET A 291 3.02 -0.90 14.15
C MET A 291 2.35 0.24 14.93
N THR A 292 1.85 -0.01 16.15
CA THR A 292 1.10 0.96 16.96
C THR A 292 1.86 2.28 17.16
N PRO A 293 3.17 2.32 17.45
CA PRO A 293 3.89 3.57 17.61
C PRO A 293 3.79 4.48 16.37
N ILE A 294 3.86 3.90 15.18
CA ILE A 294 3.83 4.63 13.90
C ILE A 294 2.44 5.23 13.65
N TYR A 295 1.40 4.42 13.84
CA TYR A 295 0.02 4.87 13.60
C TYR A 295 -0.47 5.85 14.67
N LYS A 296 -0.04 5.66 15.92
CA LYS A 296 -0.30 6.61 17.00
C LYS A 296 0.35 7.96 16.71
N HIS A 297 1.65 7.99 16.39
CA HIS A 297 2.34 9.23 16.03
C HIS A 297 1.66 9.93 14.84
N ARG A 298 1.26 9.16 13.82
CA ARG A 298 0.53 9.70 12.66
C ARG A 298 -0.80 10.34 13.06
N MET A 299 -1.53 9.79 14.03
CA MET A 299 -2.76 10.42 14.54
C MET A 299 -2.45 11.66 15.39
N ASP A 300 -1.46 11.57 16.27
CA ASP A 300 -1.09 12.63 17.21
C ASP A 300 -0.59 13.89 16.47
N ASP A 301 0.08 13.74 15.32
CA ASP A 301 0.55 14.85 14.48
C ASP A 301 -0.57 15.62 13.76
N LEU A 302 -1.78 15.05 13.66
CA LEU A 302 -2.87 15.68 12.94
C LEU A 302 -3.55 16.77 13.80
N PRO A 303 -3.92 17.92 13.21
CA PRO A 303 -4.78 18.89 13.88
C PRO A 303 -6.10 18.27 14.34
N THR A 304 -6.71 18.78 15.41
CA THR A 304 -7.92 18.22 16.05
C THR A 304 -9.08 17.98 15.07
N GLN A 305 -9.31 18.91 14.13
CA GLN A 305 -10.35 18.76 13.10
C GLN A 305 -10.04 17.61 12.13
N GLN A 306 -8.77 17.42 11.78
CA GLN A 306 -8.31 16.34 10.92
C GLN A 306 -8.39 14.99 11.65
N GLN A 307 -8.03 14.93 12.94
CA GLN A 307 -8.18 13.74 13.78
C GLN A 307 -9.64 13.26 13.79
N ALA A 308 -10.60 14.16 14.04
CA ALA A 308 -12.03 13.82 14.05
C ALA A 308 -12.52 13.28 12.70
N ILE A 309 -12.03 13.84 11.58
CA ILE A 309 -12.38 13.37 10.23
C ILE A 309 -11.75 11.99 9.97
N VAL A 310 -10.47 11.80 10.29
CA VAL A 310 -9.76 10.53 10.11
C VAL A 310 -10.37 9.42 10.95
N GLU A 311 -10.72 9.70 12.20
CA GLU A 311 -11.47 8.80 13.08
C GLU A 311 -12.81 8.38 12.44
N ALA A 312 -13.59 9.35 11.93
CA ALA A 312 -14.89 9.07 11.33
C ALA A 312 -14.79 8.15 10.10
N ILE A 313 -13.75 8.35 9.27
CA ILE A 313 -13.43 7.52 8.10
C ILE A 313 -12.95 6.13 8.56
N ALA A 314 -11.99 6.07 9.47
CA ALA A 314 -11.40 4.81 9.94
C ALA A 314 -12.45 3.91 10.61
N LEU A 315 -13.33 4.45 11.47
CA LEU A 315 -14.37 3.64 12.10
C LEU A 315 -15.43 3.09 11.13
N ASN A 316 -15.59 3.67 9.93
CA ASN A 316 -16.51 3.12 8.93
C ASN A 316 -15.90 1.96 8.12
N TRP A 317 -14.58 1.81 8.12
CA TRP A 317 -13.80 0.82 7.37
C TRP A 317 -13.91 0.93 5.83
N ASP A 318 -15.12 0.94 5.30
CA ASP A 318 -15.44 1.13 3.89
C ASP A 318 -15.37 2.64 3.52
N ALA A 319 -15.25 2.95 2.23
CA ALA A 319 -15.11 4.35 1.81
C ALA A 319 -16.39 5.16 2.08
N VAL A 320 -16.21 6.40 2.55
CA VAL A 320 -17.30 7.27 3.00
C VAL A 320 -17.36 8.56 2.19
N ASN A 321 -18.53 9.17 2.11
CA ASN A 321 -18.71 10.50 1.54
C ASN A 321 -18.73 11.61 2.61
N VAL A 322 -18.68 12.87 2.16
CA VAL A 322 -18.69 14.05 3.05
C VAL A 322 -19.95 14.14 3.92
N ARG A 323 -21.10 13.63 3.46
CA ARG A 323 -22.36 13.66 4.23
C ARG A 323 -22.28 12.71 5.42
N GLU A 324 -21.75 11.51 5.22
CA GLU A 324 -21.54 10.52 6.29
C GLU A 324 -20.52 11.04 7.32
N ILE A 325 -19.44 11.66 6.86
CA ILE A 325 -18.47 12.31 7.76
C ILE A 325 -19.15 13.42 8.57
N LYS A 326 -19.94 14.28 7.92
CA LYS A 326 -20.69 15.36 8.60
C LYS A 326 -21.64 14.83 9.66
N GLN A 327 -22.35 13.73 9.40
CA GLN A 327 -23.27 13.14 10.37
C GLN A 327 -22.54 12.69 11.64
N LYS A 328 -21.32 12.16 11.50
CA LYS A 328 -20.50 11.72 12.63
C LYS A 328 -19.80 12.86 13.36
N THR A 329 -19.16 13.77 12.63
CA THR A 329 -18.31 14.83 13.22
C THR A 329 -19.10 16.08 13.59
N ARG A 330 -20.33 16.23 13.07
CA ARG A 330 -21.17 17.44 13.20
C ARG A 330 -20.50 18.72 12.66
N MET A 331 -19.48 18.58 11.82
CA MET A 331 -18.78 19.71 11.21
C MET A 331 -19.48 20.21 9.94
N GLU A 332 -19.24 21.48 9.61
CA GLU A 332 -19.62 22.11 8.34
C GLU A 332 -19.02 21.38 7.14
N SER A 333 -19.82 21.12 6.10
CA SER A 333 -19.35 20.41 4.89
C SER A 333 -18.18 21.12 4.21
N LYS A 334 -18.17 22.46 4.20
CA LYS A 334 -17.08 23.26 3.64
C LYS A 334 -15.76 23.04 4.39
N VAL A 335 -15.82 22.94 5.72
CA VAL A 335 -14.64 22.67 6.56
C VAL A 335 -14.14 21.25 6.31
N ILE A 336 -15.05 20.27 6.27
CA ILE A 336 -14.70 18.87 5.98
C ILE A 336 -14.00 18.76 4.62
N SER A 337 -14.54 19.36 3.56
CA SER A 337 -13.93 19.31 2.23
C SER A 337 -12.53 19.96 2.18
N ALA A 338 -12.32 21.06 2.90
CA ALA A 338 -11.01 21.71 2.98
C ALA A 338 -9.99 20.82 3.71
N GLN A 339 -10.36 20.27 4.87
CA GLN A 339 -9.50 19.40 5.67
C GLN A 339 -9.19 18.07 4.95
N ILE A 340 -10.18 17.47 4.28
CA ILE A 340 -9.97 16.26 3.47
C ILE A 340 -8.96 16.53 2.34
N THR A 341 -9.01 17.69 1.71
CA THR A 341 -8.04 18.02 0.65
C THR A 341 -6.61 18.02 1.19
N GLN A 342 -6.40 18.56 2.40
CA GLN A 342 -5.11 18.50 3.08
C GLN A 342 -4.73 17.06 3.48
N LEU A 343 -5.67 16.27 4.00
CA LEU A 343 -5.44 14.86 4.34
C LEU A 343 -5.08 14.01 3.12
N VAL A 344 -5.66 14.30 1.96
CA VAL A 344 -5.33 13.65 0.69
C VAL A 344 -3.93 14.04 0.24
N LYS A 345 -3.59 15.33 0.34
CA LYS A 345 -2.24 15.83 0.03
C LYS A 345 -1.17 15.20 0.93
N ASN A 346 -1.50 14.96 2.20
CA ASN A 346 -0.59 14.34 3.17
C ASN A 346 -0.66 12.80 3.16
N ASN A 347 -1.38 12.19 2.21
CA ASN A 347 -1.55 10.75 2.03
C ASN A 347 -2.06 10.00 3.29
N VAL A 348 -2.90 10.65 4.09
CA VAL A 348 -3.62 9.99 5.19
C VAL A 348 -4.92 9.38 4.67
N VAL A 349 -5.53 10.04 3.68
CA VAL A 349 -6.80 9.66 3.07
C VAL A 349 -6.64 9.60 1.55
N THR A 350 -7.22 8.58 0.91
CA THR A 350 -7.32 8.46 -0.54
C THR A 350 -8.71 8.89 -0.99
N ARG A 351 -8.77 9.71 -2.04
CA ARG A 351 -10.01 10.09 -2.73
C ARG A 351 -10.31 9.12 -3.86
N ILE A 352 -11.53 8.58 -3.87
CA ILE A 352 -12.06 7.74 -4.92
C ILE A 352 -13.05 8.58 -5.73
N LEU A 353 -12.77 8.71 -7.04
CA LEU A 353 -13.63 9.46 -7.94
C LEU A 353 -14.94 8.70 -8.20
N THR A 354 -16.01 9.47 -8.36
CA THR A 354 -17.37 9.00 -8.59
C THR A 354 -17.92 9.74 -9.80
N ASN A 355 -18.99 9.24 -10.41
CA ASN A 355 -19.66 9.90 -11.54
C ASN A 355 -20.32 11.24 -11.16
N THR A 356 -20.41 11.55 -9.86
CA THR A 356 -20.95 12.80 -9.33
C THR A 356 -19.87 13.64 -8.64
N LYS A 357 -20.22 14.87 -8.23
CA LYS A 357 -19.36 15.74 -7.39
C LYS A 357 -19.13 15.19 -5.97
N ASN A 358 -19.89 14.16 -5.54
CA ASN A 358 -19.80 13.57 -4.21
C ASN A 358 -18.85 12.37 -4.22
N HIS A 359 -17.56 12.65 -4.08
CA HIS A 359 -16.51 11.64 -4.03
C HIS A 359 -16.54 10.83 -2.72
N LEU A 360 -15.90 9.66 -2.79
CA LEU A 360 -15.69 8.79 -1.64
C LEU A 360 -14.26 8.94 -1.12
N TYR A 361 -14.08 8.66 0.16
CA TYR A 361 -12.82 8.83 0.87
C TYR A 361 -12.58 7.62 1.76
N LYS A 362 -11.36 7.09 1.72
CA LYS A 362 -10.91 5.98 2.58
C LYS A 362 -9.53 6.29 3.17
N ILE A 363 -9.16 5.65 4.27
CA ILE A 363 -7.77 5.70 4.76
C ILE A 363 -6.85 5.11 3.69
N SER A 364 -5.73 5.79 3.40
CA SER A 364 -4.78 5.37 2.36
C SER A 364 -4.21 3.98 2.66
N GLU A 365 -3.65 3.79 3.86
CA GLU A 365 -3.11 2.50 4.28
C GLU A 365 -4.20 1.65 4.95
N ARG A 366 -4.61 0.55 4.35
CA ARG A 366 -5.68 -0.32 4.88
C ARG A 366 -5.35 -0.91 6.25
N PHE A 367 -4.09 -1.22 6.49
CA PHE A 367 -3.66 -1.73 7.79
C PHE A 367 -3.75 -0.67 8.91
N PHE A 368 -3.64 0.62 8.59
CA PHE A 368 -3.91 1.70 9.53
C PHE A 368 -5.40 1.75 9.90
N ASN A 369 -6.28 1.44 8.94
CA ASN A 369 -7.71 1.31 9.21
C ASN A 369 -8.00 0.15 10.18
N ILE A 370 -7.40 -1.03 9.92
CA ILE A 370 -7.52 -2.21 10.79
C ILE A 370 -7.03 -1.88 12.20
N TRP A 371 -5.89 -1.19 12.33
CA TRP A 371 -5.36 -0.73 13.61
C TRP A 371 -6.38 0.10 14.38
N TYR A 372 -7.01 1.08 13.74
CA TYR A 372 -7.96 1.96 14.39
C TYR A 372 -9.18 1.19 14.91
N LEU A 373 -9.76 0.30 14.09
CA LEU A 373 -10.91 -0.53 14.48
C LEU A 373 -10.57 -1.46 15.65
N MET A 374 -9.36 -2.02 15.67
CA MET A 374 -8.92 -2.96 16.69
C MET A 374 -8.55 -2.30 18.02
N ARG A 375 -7.96 -1.10 17.98
CA ARG A 375 -7.47 -0.40 19.19
C ARG A 375 -8.46 0.63 19.74
N CYS A 376 -9.14 1.36 18.85
CA CYS A 376 -10.04 2.47 19.21
C CYS A 376 -11.52 2.14 18.97
N GLY A 377 -11.82 1.13 18.14
CA GLY A 377 -13.20 0.71 17.86
C GLY A 377 -13.90 0.01 19.02
N LYS A 378 -15.23 -0.08 18.93
CA LYS A 378 -16.07 -0.79 19.90
C LYS A 378 -15.96 -2.30 19.72
N SER A 379 -16.49 -3.08 20.67
CA SER A 379 -16.53 -4.55 20.58
C SER A 379 -17.09 -5.06 19.26
N GLY A 380 -18.12 -4.40 18.71
CA GLY A 380 -18.68 -4.73 17.39
C GLY A 380 -17.72 -4.48 16.22
N ASP A 381 -16.90 -3.43 16.27
CA ASP A 381 -15.93 -3.12 15.22
C ASP A 381 -14.77 -4.13 15.21
N LYS A 382 -14.29 -4.51 16.40
CA LYS A 382 -13.28 -5.56 16.57
C LYS A 382 -13.80 -6.90 16.05
N LYS A 383 -15.08 -7.20 16.31
CA LYS A 383 -15.73 -8.41 15.81
C LYS A 383 -15.78 -8.41 14.27
N LYS A 384 -16.14 -7.31 13.63
CA LYS A 384 -16.12 -7.21 12.15
C LYS A 384 -14.72 -7.52 11.60
N VAL A 385 -13.67 -7.02 12.25
CA VAL A 385 -12.29 -7.28 11.84
C VAL A 385 -11.94 -8.75 11.99
N ALA A 386 -12.26 -9.32 13.14
CA ALA A 386 -12.10 -10.75 13.40
C ALA A 386 -12.80 -11.64 12.36
N ASP A 387 -14.06 -11.34 12.06
CA ASP A 387 -14.87 -12.12 11.12
C ASP A 387 -14.26 -12.04 9.71
N LEU A 388 -13.77 -10.87 9.27
CA LEU A 388 -13.09 -10.75 7.98
C LEU A 388 -11.77 -11.51 7.93
N ILE A 389 -10.96 -11.47 8.98
CA ILE A 389 -9.67 -12.19 9.01
C ILE A 389 -9.92 -13.69 8.90
N GLN A 390 -10.89 -14.20 9.66
CA GLN A 390 -11.30 -15.61 9.56
C GLN A 390 -11.83 -15.94 8.18
N PHE A 391 -12.60 -15.02 7.58
CA PHE A 391 -13.06 -15.16 6.21
C PHE A 391 -11.89 -15.37 5.27
N MET A 392 -10.93 -14.44 5.30
CA MET A 392 -9.79 -14.46 4.40
C MET A 392 -8.95 -15.70 4.60
N GLU A 393 -8.73 -16.12 5.84
CA GLU A 393 -7.96 -17.32 6.13
C GLU A 393 -8.63 -18.58 5.55
N ILE A 394 -9.94 -18.77 5.77
CA ILE A 394 -10.68 -19.91 5.22
C ILE A 394 -10.69 -19.86 3.69
N TRP A 395 -11.01 -18.69 3.11
CA TRP A 395 -11.09 -18.46 1.68
C TRP A 395 -9.77 -18.79 0.97
N CYS A 396 -8.67 -18.29 1.51
CA CYS A 396 -7.36 -18.50 0.91
C CYS A 396 -6.79 -19.91 1.16
N SER A 397 -7.37 -20.69 2.07
CA SER A 397 -6.88 -22.04 2.39
C SER A 397 -7.34 -23.09 1.39
N ASP A 398 -8.54 -22.94 0.81
CA ASP A 398 -9.13 -23.95 -0.06
C ASP A 398 -9.92 -23.28 -1.19
N LYS A 399 -9.28 -23.17 -2.36
CA LYS A 399 -9.88 -22.56 -3.56
C LYS A 399 -11.13 -23.31 -4.04
N ASN A 400 -11.32 -24.58 -3.66
CA ASN A 400 -12.53 -25.32 -4.01
C ASN A 400 -13.76 -24.83 -3.22
N LEU A 401 -13.56 -24.05 -2.15
CA LEU A 401 -14.65 -23.42 -1.40
C LEU A 401 -15.22 -22.19 -2.10
N ILE A 402 -14.53 -21.65 -3.11
CA ILE A 402 -14.98 -20.46 -3.86
C ILE A 402 -16.39 -20.71 -4.42
N GLY A 403 -16.67 -21.93 -4.93
CA GLY A 403 -17.98 -22.34 -5.43
C GLY A 403 -18.98 -22.90 -4.39
N GLN A 404 -18.63 -22.99 -3.11
CA GLN A 404 -19.44 -23.64 -2.06
C GLN A 404 -19.64 -22.75 -0.81
N PRO A 405 -20.39 -21.63 -0.93
CA PRO A 405 -20.57 -20.67 0.15
C PRO A 405 -21.23 -21.27 1.41
N GLU A 406 -22.00 -22.35 1.30
CA GLU A 406 -22.60 -23.01 2.45
C GLU A 406 -21.58 -23.76 3.32
N ILE A 407 -20.60 -24.43 2.71
CA ILE A 407 -19.52 -25.09 3.45
C ILE A 407 -18.65 -24.03 4.13
N TYR A 408 -18.43 -22.93 3.43
CA TYR A 408 -17.74 -21.77 3.93
C TYR A 408 -18.44 -21.18 5.19
N LEU A 409 -19.75 -20.93 5.11
CA LEU A 409 -20.56 -20.46 6.25
C LEU A 409 -20.53 -21.43 7.43
N LYS A 410 -20.65 -22.73 7.20
CA LYS A 410 -20.53 -23.75 8.26
C LYS A 410 -19.16 -23.75 8.93
N ARG A 411 -18.07 -23.58 8.16
CA ARG A 411 -16.70 -23.50 8.69
C ARG A 411 -16.48 -22.21 9.48
N LEU A 412 -17.00 -21.08 8.99
CA LEU A 412 -17.01 -19.80 9.70
C LEU A 412 -17.71 -19.92 11.05
N GLU A 413 -18.95 -20.43 11.07
CA GLU A 413 -19.74 -20.59 12.29
C GLU A 413 -18.98 -21.45 13.32
N LYS A 414 -18.36 -22.55 12.88
CA LYS A 414 -17.53 -23.40 13.73
C LYS A 414 -16.34 -22.64 14.33
N LYS A 415 -15.55 -21.93 13.52
CA LYS A 415 -14.41 -21.13 14.01
C LYS A 415 -14.85 -19.98 14.93
N GLN A 416 -15.98 -19.34 14.65
CA GLN A 416 -16.54 -18.30 15.52
C GLN A 416 -16.96 -18.87 16.89
N LEU A 417 -17.54 -20.08 16.91
CA LEU A 417 -17.91 -20.78 18.15
C LEU A 417 -16.68 -21.17 18.98
N GLU A 418 -15.65 -21.73 18.35
CA GLU A 418 -14.38 -22.10 19.01
C GLU A 418 -13.73 -20.89 19.68
N ARG A 419 -13.76 -19.73 19.03
CA ARG A 419 -13.20 -18.49 19.59
C ARG A 419 -14.02 -17.90 20.75
N ARG A 420 -15.35 -18.03 20.71
CA ARG A 420 -16.23 -17.57 21.80
C ARG A 420 -16.04 -18.37 23.11
N GLY A 421 -15.38 -19.53 23.05
CA GLY A 421 -15.00 -20.33 24.22
C GLY A 421 -13.92 -19.75 25.13
N VAL A 422 -13.30 -18.60 24.79
CA VAL A 422 -12.18 -18.00 25.57
C VAL A 422 -12.55 -16.70 26.29
N TYR A 423 -13.74 -16.12 26.08
CA TYR A 423 -14.23 -14.98 26.86
C TYR A 423 -15.72 -15.13 27.18
N MET A 424 -16.04 -15.77 28.30
CA MET A 424 -17.36 -15.62 28.93
C MET A 424 -17.36 -14.38 29.83
N VAL A 425 -17.82 -13.25 29.30
CA VAL A 425 -18.66 -12.29 30.04
C VAL A 425 -19.75 -11.83 29.08
N GLU A 426 -20.98 -11.91 29.58
CA GLU A 426 -22.25 -11.83 28.85
C GLU A 426 -22.48 -10.50 28.12
N GLU A 427 -22.89 -10.56 26.85
CA GLU A 427 -23.81 -9.58 26.25
C GLU A 427 -24.95 -10.34 25.53
N PRO A 428 -26.21 -9.90 25.70
CA PRO A 428 -27.38 -10.61 25.21
C PRO A 428 -27.49 -10.50 23.68
N ARG A 429 -27.64 -11.66 23.02
CA ARG A 429 -27.92 -11.75 21.59
C ARG A 429 -29.33 -11.26 21.27
N ALA A 430 -29.49 -10.51 20.17
CA ALA A 430 -30.78 -10.37 19.50
C ALA A 430 -31.27 -11.77 19.03
N PRO A 431 -32.51 -12.16 19.33
CA PRO A 431 -32.98 -13.53 19.11
C PRO A 431 -33.54 -13.69 17.68
N TYR A 432 -32.71 -14.14 16.74
CA TYR A 432 -33.19 -14.81 15.53
C TYR A 432 -32.76 -16.28 15.53
N LEU A 433 -33.36 -16.98 16.49
CA LEU A 433 -33.50 -18.44 16.51
C LEU A 433 -34.74 -18.73 17.36
N ARG A 434 -35.89 -18.17 16.96
CA ARG A 434 -37.17 -18.78 17.31
C ARG A 434 -37.48 -19.78 16.20
N MET A 435 -37.24 -21.05 16.51
CA MET A 435 -38.14 -22.09 16.05
C MET A 435 -39.55 -21.57 16.31
N SER A 436 -40.33 -21.33 15.25
CA SER A 436 -41.75 -21.11 15.38
C SER A 436 -42.36 -22.41 15.90
N GLU A 437 -42.46 -22.54 17.22
CA GLU A 437 -43.44 -23.42 17.84
C GLU A 437 -44.81 -22.85 17.48
N VAL A 438 -45.35 -23.33 16.36
CA VAL A 438 -46.77 -23.22 16.06
C VAL A 438 -47.44 -24.28 16.93
N GLU A 439 -48.16 -23.86 17.97
CA GLU A 439 -49.16 -24.71 18.61
C GLU A 439 -50.20 -25.09 17.55
N GLY A 440 -50.03 -26.29 16.99
CA GLY A 440 -50.85 -26.84 15.93
C GLY A 440 -51.02 -28.35 16.10
N ASN A 441 -52.26 -28.80 15.94
CA ASN A 441 -52.81 -30.12 16.25
C ASN A 441 -51.93 -31.33 15.81
N PRO A 442 -51.84 -32.46 16.55
CA PRO A 442 -50.87 -33.54 16.33
C PRO A 442 -51.07 -34.43 15.09
N LYS A 443 -51.82 -33.99 14.06
CA LYS A 443 -52.14 -34.81 12.88
C LYS A 443 -51.49 -34.37 11.56
N ASP A 444 -50.79 -33.23 11.53
CA ASP A 444 -50.11 -32.76 10.30
C ASP A 444 -48.59 -33.03 10.29
N ARG A 445 -48.11 -33.96 11.13
CA ARG A 445 -46.74 -34.48 11.07
C ARG A 445 -46.59 -35.49 9.91
N LYS A 446 -46.70 -35.02 8.66
CA LYS A 446 -46.23 -35.78 7.49
C LYS A 446 -45.49 -34.99 6.41
N ASP A 447 -45.23 -33.68 6.58
CA ASP A 447 -44.52 -32.87 5.57
C ASP A 447 -43.28 -32.11 6.06
N ILE A 448 -42.57 -32.60 7.08
CA ILE A 448 -41.32 -31.98 7.58
C ILE A 448 -40.08 -32.64 6.94
N ASN A 449 -40.09 -32.81 5.62
CA ASN A 449 -38.88 -33.25 4.89
C ASN A 449 -38.77 -32.63 3.49
N LYS A 450 -38.91 -31.30 3.42
CA LYS A 450 -38.35 -30.50 2.34
C LYS A 450 -37.30 -29.56 2.94
N GLU A 451 -36.10 -30.08 3.18
CA GLU A 451 -34.90 -29.26 3.08
C GLU A 451 -34.87 -28.72 1.64
N LYS A 452 -35.43 -27.53 1.43
CA LYS A 452 -35.14 -26.75 0.23
C LYS A 452 -33.64 -26.50 0.27
N LYS A 453 -32.90 -27.21 -0.57
CA LYS A 453 -31.51 -26.94 -0.93
C LYS A 453 -31.43 -25.42 -1.21
N ARG A 454 -30.79 -24.63 -0.34
CA ARG A 454 -30.62 -23.20 -0.63
C ARG A 454 -29.76 -23.13 -1.88
N GLU A 455 -30.19 -22.36 -2.89
CA GLU A 455 -29.38 -22.14 -4.08
C GLU A 455 -28.14 -21.33 -3.65
N SER A 456 -26.94 -21.71 -4.13
CA SER A 456 -25.72 -21.00 -3.77
C SER A 456 -25.82 -19.52 -4.17
N ILE A 457 -25.28 -18.60 -3.36
CA ILE A 457 -25.21 -17.16 -3.70
C ILE A 457 -24.63 -16.96 -5.11
N ILE A 458 -23.65 -17.78 -5.49
CA ILE A 458 -23.00 -17.70 -6.81
C ILE A 458 -23.94 -18.19 -7.91
N ASP A 459 -24.67 -19.27 -7.68
CA ASP A 459 -25.65 -19.80 -8.66
C ASP A 459 -26.74 -18.75 -8.91
N LEU A 460 -27.27 -18.16 -7.83
CA LEU A 460 -28.25 -17.07 -7.91
C LEU A 460 -27.73 -15.84 -8.67
N MET A 461 -26.47 -15.44 -8.43
CA MET A 461 -25.85 -14.32 -9.16
C MET A 461 -25.58 -14.66 -10.64
N ALA A 462 -25.22 -15.90 -10.95
CA ALA A 462 -24.98 -16.38 -12.31
C ALA A 462 -26.27 -16.33 -13.14
N GLU A 463 -27.39 -16.74 -12.55
CA GLU A 463 -28.74 -16.66 -13.12
C GLU A 463 -29.33 -15.24 -13.16
N GLY A 464 -28.61 -14.23 -12.62
CA GLY A 464 -29.08 -12.84 -12.58
C GLY A 464 -30.17 -12.57 -11.53
N LYS A 465 -30.43 -13.50 -10.60
CA LYS A 465 -31.42 -13.40 -9.52
C LYS A 465 -30.92 -12.56 -8.34
N TYR A 466 -30.44 -11.34 -8.60
CA TYR A 466 -29.80 -10.48 -7.58
C TYR A 466 -30.73 -10.08 -6.42
N SER A 467 -32.01 -9.83 -6.69
CA SER A 467 -32.98 -9.51 -5.64
C SER A 467 -33.19 -10.67 -4.68
N LEU A 468 -33.22 -11.91 -5.19
CA LEU A 468 -33.38 -13.11 -4.39
C LEU A 468 -32.19 -13.31 -3.45
N VAL A 469 -30.96 -13.00 -3.89
CA VAL A 469 -29.78 -13.01 -3.03
C VAL A 469 -29.97 -12.06 -1.83
N ILE A 470 -30.49 -10.85 -2.07
CA ILE A 470 -30.74 -9.86 -1.00
C ILE A 470 -31.84 -10.35 -0.06
N ASP A 471 -32.91 -10.94 -0.59
CA ASP A 471 -34.06 -11.40 0.18
C ASP A 471 -33.74 -12.64 1.03
N GLU A 472 -32.99 -13.61 0.50
CA GLU A 472 -32.65 -14.85 1.21
C GLU A 472 -31.54 -14.68 2.25
N TYR A 473 -30.52 -13.88 1.93
CA TYR A 473 -29.35 -13.74 2.80
C TYR A 473 -29.37 -12.45 3.63
N GLY A 474 -30.18 -11.46 3.26
CA GLY A 474 -30.26 -10.17 3.94
C GLY A 474 -29.09 -9.26 3.63
N LYS A 475 -29.38 -8.00 3.25
CA LYS A 475 -28.36 -7.01 2.90
C LYS A 475 -27.32 -6.77 4.02
N GLU A 476 -27.77 -6.68 5.27
CA GLU A 476 -26.88 -6.42 6.41
C GLU A 476 -25.95 -7.60 6.71
N HIS A 477 -26.44 -8.83 6.58
CA HIS A 477 -25.62 -10.02 6.81
C HIS A 477 -24.60 -10.19 5.69
N LEU A 478 -25.00 -9.97 4.42
CA LEU A 478 -24.06 -9.90 3.30
C LEU A 478 -22.96 -8.86 3.55
N PHE A 479 -23.34 -7.66 4.00
CA PHE A 479 -22.40 -6.58 4.24
C PHE A 479 -21.48 -6.80 5.45
N ASN A 480 -21.96 -7.42 6.53
CA ASN A 480 -21.16 -7.54 7.76
C ASN A 480 -20.34 -8.83 7.83
N GLU A 481 -20.86 -9.94 7.29
CA GLU A 481 -20.26 -11.28 7.46
C GLU A 481 -19.74 -11.88 6.14
N LEU A 482 -20.33 -11.48 5.01
CA LEU A 482 -20.00 -12.00 3.67
C LEU A 482 -19.57 -10.87 2.73
N LYS A 483 -18.76 -9.93 3.22
CA LYS A 483 -18.34 -8.71 2.50
C LYS A 483 -17.94 -8.94 1.03
N PRO A 484 -17.15 -9.97 0.69
CA PRO A 484 -16.78 -10.19 -0.71
C PRO A 484 -17.98 -10.49 -1.62
N PHE A 485 -18.95 -11.28 -1.13
CA PHE A 485 -20.18 -11.55 -1.87
C PHE A 485 -21.06 -10.30 -1.99
N TYR A 486 -21.12 -9.47 -0.94
CA TYR A 486 -21.82 -8.18 -1.01
C TYR A 486 -21.25 -7.29 -2.12
N TYR A 487 -19.93 -7.12 -2.16
CA TYR A 487 -19.30 -6.27 -3.17
C TYR A 487 -19.38 -6.88 -4.57
N ALA A 488 -19.30 -8.20 -4.72
CA ALA A 488 -19.58 -8.86 -6.00
C ALA A 488 -21.02 -8.62 -6.47
N LEU A 489 -22.00 -8.68 -5.56
CA LEU A 489 -23.40 -8.34 -5.87
C LEU A 489 -23.55 -6.87 -6.28
N MET A 490 -22.90 -5.94 -5.55
CA MET A 490 -22.93 -4.51 -5.89
C MET A 490 -22.24 -4.20 -7.22
N TYR A 491 -21.27 -5.01 -7.65
CA TYR A 491 -20.67 -4.92 -8.98
C TYR A 491 -21.72 -5.14 -10.08
N TYR A 492 -22.58 -6.14 -9.95
CA TYR A 492 -23.65 -6.39 -10.91
C TYR A 492 -24.81 -5.40 -10.81
N LEU A 493 -25.04 -4.81 -9.63
CA LEU A 493 -26.09 -3.82 -9.39
C LEU A 493 -25.63 -2.37 -9.57
N GLN A 494 -24.57 -2.11 -10.33
CA GLN A 494 -24.03 -0.76 -10.53
C GLN A 494 -25.04 0.22 -11.15
N ASP A 495 -25.99 -0.26 -11.95
CA ASP A 495 -27.05 0.60 -12.52
C ASP A 495 -27.99 1.16 -11.45
N ILE A 496 -28.16 0.42 -10.35
CA ILE A 496 -29.01 0.80 -9.21
C ILE A 496 -28.18 1.50 -8.13
N TYR A 497 -26.98 1.00 -7.86
CA TYR A 497 -26.08 1.44 -6.79
C TYR A 497 -24.68 1.79 -7.34
N PRO A 498 -24.54 2.85 -8.15
CA PRO A 498 -23.34 3.11 -8.96
C PRO A 498 -22.06 3.37 -8.16
N ASN A 499 -22.19 3.80 -6.90
CA ASN A 499 -21.04 4.12 -6.06
C ASN A 499 -20.78 3.07 -4.97
N GLU A 500 -21.63 2.06 -4.82
CA GLU A 500 -21.54 1.15 -3.67
C GLU A 500 -20.36 0.18 -3.80
N TYR A 501 -20.14 -0.37 -5.00
CA TYR A 501 -18.95 -1.17 -5.30
C TYR A 501 -17.63 -0.41 -5.05
N LEU A 502 -17.62 0.90 -5.32
CA LEU A 502 -16.44 1.76 -5.12
C LEU A 502 -16.06 1.95 -3.64
N ARG A 503 -16.93 1.56 -2.70
CA ARG A 503 -16.64 1.65 -1.25
C ARG A 503 -15.69 0.58 -0.75
N MET A 504 -15.48 -0.46 -1.56
CA MET A 504 -14.65 -1.62 -1.23
C MET A 504 -13.21 -1.23 -0.87
N GLY A 505 -12.72 -1.83 0.23
CA GLY A 505 -11.31 -1.76 0.61
C GLY A 505 -10.41 -2.61 -0.30
N ASP A 506 -9.16 -2.20 -0.50
CA ASP A 506 -8.23 -2.90 -1.41
C ASP A 506 -7.90 -4.33 -0.93
N GLU A 507 -8.00 -4.58 0.37
CA GLU A 507 -7.84 -5.91 0.98
C GLU A 507 -8.86 -6.95 0.50
N LEU A 508 -10.01 -6.49 0.00
CA LEU A 508 -11.08 -7.36 -0.52
C LEU A 508 -11.00 -7.57 -2.02
N LYS A 509 -10.23 -6.74 -2.73
CA LYS A 509 -10.33 -6.61 -4.19
C LYS A 509 -10.10 -7.95 -4.90
N GLU A 510 -9.00 -8.63 -4.59
CA GLU A 510 -8.66 -9.92 -5.21
C GLU A 510 -9.72 -10.98 -4.89
N THR A 511 -10.23 -11.02 -3.66
CA THR A 511 -11.27 -11.95 -3.23
C THR A 511 -12.59 -11.69 -3.97
N VAL A 512 -12.95 -10.43 -4.20
CA VAL A 512 -14.17 -10.06 -4.94
C VAL A 512 -14.02 -10.35 -6.43
N GLU A 513 -12.85 -10.11 -7.01
CA GLU A 513 -12.54 -10.48 -8.38
C GLU A 513 -12.63 -12.00 -8.60
N GLU A 514 -12.18 -12.81 -7.63
CA GLU A 514 -12.35 -14.27 -7.63
C GLU A 514 -13.83 -14.69 -7.60
N VAL A 515 -14.66 -14.05 -6.75
CA VAL A 515 -16.10 -14.32 -6.71
C VAL A 515 -16.77 -13.97 -8.05
N ILE A 516 -16.44 -12.80 -8.62
CA ILE A 516 -16.98 -12.37 -9.92
C ILE A 516 -16.58 -13.35 -11.01
N ALA A 517 -15.31 -13.78 -11.05
CA ALA A 517 -14.83 -14.75 -12.03
C ALA A 517 -15.57 -16.09 -11.95
N GLU A 518 -15.85 -16.58 -10.75
CA GLU A 518 -16.63 -17.81 -10.53
C GLU A 518 -18.08 -17.65 -11.00
N VAL A 519 -18.72 -16.50 -10.73
CA VAL A 519 -20.08 -16.20 -11.22
C VAL A 519 -20.11 -16.20 -12.76
N GLU A 520 -19.15 -15.54 -13.40
CA GLU A 520 -19.08 -15.48 -14.87
C GLU A 520 -18.75 -16.83 -15.50
N GLN A 521 -17.94 -17.67 -14.84
CA GLN A 521 -17.71 -19.04 -15.28
C GLN A 521 -19.01 -19.85 -15.23
N LYS A 522 -19.73 -19.83 -14.11
CA LYS A 522 -21.00 -20.55 -13.97
C LYS A 522 -22.08 -20.04 -14.94
N ARG A 523 -22.12 -18.74 -15.20
CA ARG A 523 -23.06 -18.17 -16.18
C ARG A 523 -22.84 -18.78 -17.56
N LYS A 524 -21.57 -18.91 -17.99
CA LYS A 524 -21.23 -19.57 -19.27
C LYS A 524 -21.66 -21.04 -19.28
N GLU A 525 -21.41 -21.77 -18.19
CA GLU A 525 -21.83 -23.18 -18.06
C GLU A 525 -23.35 -23.34 -18.16
N LEU A 526 -24.13 -22.40 -17.62
CA LEU A 526 -25.59 -22.38 -17.75
C LEU A 526 -26.05 -22.05 -19.17
N GLU A 527 -25.40 -21.10 -19.85
CA GLU A 527 -25.69 -20.75 -21.24
C GLU A 527 -25.41 -21.92 -22.20
N GLU A 528 -24.33 -22.66 -21.98
CA GLU A 528 -23.95 -23.87 -22.75
C GLU A 528 -24.90 -25.07 -22.52
N GLN A 529 -25.64 -25.10 -21.41
CA GLN A 529 -26.63 -26.14 -21.14
C GLN A 529 -28.01 -25.85 -21.74
N VAL A 530 -28.27 -24.58 -22.09
CA VAL A 530 -29.56 -24.11 -22.64
C VAL A 530 -29.50 -23.97 -24.17
N GLY A 531 -28.30 -23.82 -24.75
CA GLY A 531 -28.05 -23.85 -26.20
C GLY A 531 -27.84 -25.26 -26.73
#